data_AF-A0A2G6QQD2-F1
#
_entry.id   AF-A0A2G6QQD2-F1
#
_cell.length_a   1.000
_cell.length_b   1.000
_cell.length_c   1.000
_cell.angle_alpha   90.00
_cell.angle_beta   90.00
_cell.angle_gamma   90.00
#
_symmetry.space_group_name_H-M   'P 1'
#
loop_
_entity.id
_entity.type
_entity.pdbx_description
1 polymer ?
#
loop_
_entity_poly.entity_id
_entity_poly.type
_entity_poly.pdbx_seq_one_letter_code
_entity_poly.pdbx_strand_id
1 'polypeptide(L)'
;MNIYKKIFFGMLIFTCLFVLSCKNVENGYFNISNKSTHTIKFEFAQNYQSSFYSLAPNEQIRLKWTGYHLCIISNPALSVIKINESKSNMNITDIQPKYKYTVRNNISGLKFYDAKKSIYSALNKPTDALTIPTGEQEINCYQLIDISNLILKSDENINISGKTYPKIEKMGNDFYINKNISGKLITNKIEIKIQKNLIIIASP
;
A
#
# COMPACT_ATOMS: atom_id res chain seq x y z
N MET A 1 -58.70 -43.07 -8.63
CA MET A 1 -57.27 -43.01 -8.23
C MET A 1 -57.18 -42.76 -6.73
N ASN A 2 -56.61 -43.70 -5.97
CA ASN A 2 -56.65 -43.76 -4.50
C ASN A 2 -55.95 -42.53 -3.86
N ILE A 3 -56.49 -41.96 -2.78
CA ILE A 3 -56.02 -40.67 -2.22
C ILE A 3 -54.53 -40.71 -1.82
N TYR A 4 -54.08 -41.88 -1.38
CA TYR A 4 -52.68 -42.17 -1.09
C TYR A 4 -51.76 -42.08 -2.31
N LYS A 5 -52.24 -42.44 -3.51
CA LYS A 5 -51.47 -42.27 -4.76
C LYS A 5 -51.31 -40.80 -5.12
N LYS A 6 -52.31 -39.95 -4.85
CA LYS A 6 -52.23 -38.49 -5.09
C LYS A 6 -51.24 -37.81 -4.13
N ILE A 7 -51.26 -38.20 -2.85
CA ILE A 7 -50.33 -37.67 -1.84
C ILE A 7 -48.89 -38.10 -2.14
N PHE A 8 -48.67 -39.37 -2.48
CA PHE A 8 -47.34 -39.87 -2.85
C PHE A 8 -46.77 -39.16 -4.08
N PHE A 9 -47.60 -38.95 -5.11
CA PHE A 9 -47.18 -38.25 -6.32
C PHE A 9 -46.88 -36.77 -6.06
N GLY A 10 -47.68 -36.10 -5.22
CA GLY A 10 -47.43 -34.73 -4.79
C GLY A 10 -46.13 -34.58 -3.99
N MET A 11 -45.86 -35.52 -3.08
CA MET A 11 -44.62 -35.52 -2.28
C MET A 11 -43.39 -35.81 -3.16
N LEU A 12 -43.49 -36.73 -4.13
CA LEU A 12 -42.42 -37.01 -5.09
C LEU A 12 -42.05 -35.78 -5.92
N ILE A 13 -43.05 -35.05 -6.43
CA ILE A 13 -42.83 -33.81 -7.19
C ILE A 13 -42.18 -32.74 -6.32
N PHE A 14 -42.65 -32.57 -5.08
CA PHE A 14 -42.08 -31.61 -4.14
C PHE A 14 -40.60 -31.93 -3.85
N THR A 15 -40.27 -33.20 -3.59
CA THR A 15 -38.87 -33.63 -3.38
C THR A 15 -38.01 -33.44 -4.63
N CYS A 16 -38.52 -33.72 -5.83
CA CYS A 16 -37.81 -33.46 -7.09
C CYS A 16 -37.52 -31.96 -7.32
N LEU A 17 -38.47 -31.08 -6.98
CA LEU A 17 -38.29 -29.63 -7.11
C LEU A 17 -37.25 -29.08 -6.11
N PHE A 18 -37.20 -29.62 -4.89
CA PHE A 18 -36.18 -29.24 -3.90
C PHE A 18 -34.77 -29.75 -4.26
N VAL A 19 -34.64 -30.94 -4.86
CA VAL A 19 -33.33 -31.50 -5.27
C VAL A 19 -32.73 -30.72 -6.46
N LEU A 20 -33.55 -30.12 -7.32
CA LEU A 20 -33.09 -29.28 -8.44
C LEU A 20 -32.72 -27.86 -8.01
N SER A 21 -33.21 -27.39 -6.86
CA SER A 21 -32.98 -26.03 -6.35
C SER A 21 -31.61 -25.86 -5.67
N CYS A 22 -30.90 -26.94 -5.37
CA CYS A 22 -29.56 -26.93 -4.79
C CYS A 22 -28.52 -27.46 -5.79
N LYS A 23 -28.09 -26.69 -6.81
CA LYS A 23 -26.88 -27.07 -7.59
C LYS A 23 -26.27 -26.10 -8.60
N ASN A 24 -26.78 -24.89 -8.78
CA ASN A 24 -26.13 -23.99 -9.74
C ASN A 24 -24.98 -23.24 -9.06
N VAL A 25 -23.82 -23.89 -9.02
CA VAL A 25 -22.56 -23.21 -8.70
C VAL A 25 -22.25 -22.29 -9.87
N GLU A 26 -22.35 -20.97 -9.64
CA GLU A 26 -21.98 -19.99 -10.64
C GLU A 26 -20.54 -20.24 -11.11
N ASN A 27 -20.29 -20.04 -12.39
CA ASN A 27 -18.95 -20.12 -12.94
C ASN A 27 -18.82 -19.12 -14.08
N GLY A 28 -17.58 -18.78 -14.41
CA GLY A 28 -17.33 -17.83 -15.46
C GLY A 28 -15.85 -17.54 -15.65
N TYR A 29 -15.60 -16.38 -16.24
CA TYR A 29 -14.26 -15.86 -16.42
C TYR A 29 -14.16 -14.48 -15.77
N PHE A 30 -13.00 -14.21 -15.21
CA PHE A 30 -12.63 -12.94 -14.62
C PHE A 30 -11.44 -12.38 -15.42
N ASN A 31 -11.63 -11.22 -16.05
CA ASN A 31 -10.59 -10.58 -16.83
C ASN A 31 -9.89 -9.51 -15.98
N ILE A 32 -8.58 -9.56 -15.90
CA ILE A 32 -7.78 -8.56 -15.19
C ILE A 32 -6.92 -7.86 -16.23
N SER A 33 -7.05 -6.53 -16.33
CA SER A 33 -6.28 -5.69 -17.25
C SER A 33 -5.41 -4.72 -16.46
N ASN A 34 -4.11 -4.78 -16.67
CA ASN A 34 -3.15 -3.86 -16.10
C ASN A 34 -2.91 -2.70 -17.06
N LYS A 35 -3.54 -1.56 -16.81
CA LYS A 35 -3.33 -0.29 -17.54
C LYS A 35 -2.47 0.69 -16.74
N SER A 36 -1.86 0.22 -15.65
CA SER A 36 -0.92 0.99 -14.84
C SER A 36 0.50 0.88 -15.40
N THR A 37 1.38 1.75 -14.96
CA THR A 37 2.81 1.69 -15.29
C THR A 37 3.59 0.68 -14.43
N HIS A 38 2.91 0.00 -13.49
CA HIS A 38 3.52 -0.92 -12.55
C HIS A 38 3.33 -2.38 -12.95
N THR A 39 4.27 -3.25 -12.57
CA THR A 39 4.02 -4.69 -12.57
C THR A 39 3.09 -5.05 -11.42
N ILE A 40 1.92 -5.60 -11.74
CA ILE A 40 0.92 -6.03 -10.76
C ILE A 40 1.19 -7.47 -10.37
N LYS A 41 1.45 -7.71 -9.09
CA LYS A 41 1.45 -9.05 -8.50
C LYS A 41 0.16 -9.23 -7.72
N PHE A 42 -0.53 -10.35 -7.94
CA PHE A 42 -1.79 -10.63 -7.27
C PHE A 42 -1.98 -12.12 -7.02
N GLU A 43 -2.76 -12.41 -6.00
CA GLU A 43 -3.29 -13.74 -5.69
C GLU A 43 -4.71 -13.85 -6.24
N PHE A 44 -4.99 -14.97 -6.89
CA PHE A 44 -6.35 -15.38 -7.24
C PHE A 44 -6.68 -16.64 -6.48
N ALA A 45 -7.58 -16.53 -5.50
CA ALA A 45 -8.00 -17.63 -4.64
C ALA A 45 -9.43 -18.05 -4.97
N GLN A 46 -9.66 -19.35 -5.07
CA GLN A 46 -10.98 -19.96 -5.22
C GLN A 46 -10.93 -21.41 -4.75
N ASN A 47 -12.05 -21.96 -4.25
CA ASN A 47 -12.16 -23.39 -3.91
C ASN A 47 -11.01 -23.92 -3.02
N TYR A 48 -10.60 -23.14 -2.01
CA TYR A 48 -9.49 -23.45 -1.10
C TYR A 48 -8.11 -23.60 -1.77
N GLN A 49 -7.96 -23.07 -2.99
CA GLN A 49 -6.70 -23.02 -3.72
C GLN A 49 -6.35 -21.58 -4.09
N SER A 50 -5.06 -21.27 -4.09
CA SER A 50 -4.53 -19.96 -4.47
C SER A 50 -3.54 -20.10 -5.61
N SER A 51 -3.61 -19.18 -6.56
CA SER A 51 -2.66 -19.05 -7.67
C SER A 51 -2.10 -17.63 -7.69
N PHE A 52 -0.80 -17.49 -7.90
CA PHE A 52 -0.11 -16.20 -7.88
C PHE A 52 0.29 -15.81 -9.30
N TYR A 53 -0.01 -14.57 -9.66
CA TYR A 53 0.21 -14.04 -10.99
C TYR A 53 1.01 -12.75 -10.94
N SER A 54 1.67 -12.45 -12.04
CA SER A 54 2.37 -11.19 -12.29
C SER A 54 1.98 -10.70 -13.68
N LEU A 55 1.51 -9.44 -13.78
CA LEU A 55 1.18 -8.78 -15.04
C LEU A 55 2.07 -7.56 -15.22
N ALA A 56 2.82 -7.53 -16.31
CA ALA A 56 3.54 -6.34 -16.74
C ALA A 56 2.56 -5.23 -17.20
N PRO A 57 3.03 -3.98 -17.33
CA PRO A 57 2.22 -2.89 -17.87
C PRO A 57 1.58 -3.25 -19.23
N ASN A 58 0.31 -2.88 -19.41
CA ASN A 58 -0.52 -3.14 -20.58
C ASN A 58 -0.86 -4.62 -20.85
N GLU A 59 -0.53 -5.54 -19.94
CA GLU A 59 -0.94 -6.94 -20.06
C GLU A 59 -2.36 -7.18 -19.51
N GLN A 60 -2.94 -8.29 -19.93
CA GLN A 60 -4.22 -8.78 -19.43
C GLN A 60 -4.19 -10.29 -19.27
N ILE A 61 -5.00 -10.80 -18.35
CA ILE A 61 -5.20 -12.23 -18.15
C ILE A 61 -6.68 -12.52 -17.93
N ARG A 62 -7.10 -13.69 -18.39
CA ARG A 62 -8.45 -14.21 -18.22
C ARG A 62 -8.40 -15.48 -17.40
N LEU A 63 -8.99 -15.43 -16.21
CA LEU A 63 -8.98 -16.53 -15.25
C LEU A 63 -10.35 -17.17 -15.15
N LYS A 64 -10.41 -18.49 -15.20
CA LYS A 64 -11.66 -19.23 -15.00
C LYS A 64 -11.97 -19.32 -13.50
N TRP A 65 -13.23 -19.14 -13.13
CA TRP A 65 -13.68 -19.30 -11.75
C TRP A 65 -14.94 -20.15 -11.64
N THR A 66 -15.09 -20.82 -10.50
CA THR A 66 -16.28 -21.59 -10.11
C THR A 66 -16.58 -21.30 -8.65
N GLY A 67 -17.81 -20.89 -8.34
CA GLY A 67 -18.24 -20.51 -7.00
C GLY A 67 -17.73 -19.12 -6.60
N TYR A 68 -17.13 -19.01 -5.42
CA TYR A 68 -16.54 -17.76 -4.95
C TYR A 68 -15.07 -17.68 -5.36
N HIS A 69 -14.65 -16.48 -5.78
CA HIS A 69 -13.26 -16.15 -6.02
C HIS A 69 -12.87 -14.87 -5.29
N LEU A 70 -11.58 -14.72 -5.04
CA LEU A 70 -10.98 -13.55 -4.42
C LEU A 70 -9.73 -13.17 -5.19
N CYS A 71 -9.58 -11.88 -5.51
CA CYS A 71 -8.41 -11.34 -6.18
C CYS A 71 -7.74 -10.30 -5.25
N ILE A 72 -6.53 -10.59 -4.76
CA ILE A 72 -5.79 -9.71 -3.85
C ILE A 72 -4.53 -9.21 -4.53
N ILE A 73 -4.42 -7.90 -4.73
CA ILE A 73 -3.18 -7.28 -5.22
C ILE A 73 -2.18 -7.20 -4.06
N SER A 74 -1.01 -7.81 -4.24
CA SER A 74 0.08 -7.80 -3.27
C SER A 74 1.16 -6.77 -3.59
N ASN A 75 1.27 -6.33 -4.86
CA ASN A 75 2.20 -5.28 -5.27
C ASN A 75 1.72 -4.63 -6.59
N PRO A 76 1.85 -3.29 -6.77
CA PRO A 76 2.30 -2.30 -5.79
C PRO A 76 1.24 -2.02 -4.71
N ALA A 77 1.52 -1.10 -3.78
CA ALA A 77 0.57 -0.68 -2.76
C ALA A 77 -0.68 -0.04 -3.39
N LEU A 78 -1.85 -0.22 -2.76
CA LEU A 78 -3.12 0.35 -3.24
C LEU A 78 -3.16 1.89 -3.21
N SER A 79 -2.19 2.55 -2.57
CA SER A 79 -2.04 4.01 -2.60
C SER A 79 -1.58 4.55 -3.96
N VAL A 80 -0.96 3.71 -4.80
CA VAL A 80 -0.40 4.11 -6.10
C VAL A 80 -1.21 3.59 -7.30
N ILE A 81 -2.16 2.70 -7.08
CA ILE A 81 -3.03 2.14 -8.11
C ILE A 81 -4.49 2.22 -7.72
N LYS A 82 -5.35 2.40 -8.71
CA LYS A 82 -6.80 2.35 -8.58
C LYS A 82 -7.31 1.08 -9.23
N ILE A 83 -8.17 0.37 -8.51
CA ILE A 83 -8.88 -0.81 -9.00
C ILE A 83 -10.31 -0.39 -9.36
N ASN A 84 -10.73 -0.63 -10.59
CA ASN A 84 -12.13 -0.54 -11.01
C ASN A 84 -12.61 -1.96 -11.32
N GLU A 85 -13.40 -2.52 -10.39
CA GLU A 85 -13.86 -3.90 -10.43
C GLU A 85 -15.36 -3.99 -10.74
N SER A 86 -15.73 -5.06 -11.43
CA SER A 86 -17.08 -5.51 -11.72
C SER A 86 -17.14 -7.04 -11.53
N LYS A 87 -18.33 -7.65 -11.64
CA LYS A 87 -18.50 -9.11 -11.45
C LYS A 87 -17.55 -9.98 -12.31
N SER A 88 -17.09 -9.49 -13.46
CA SER A 88 -16.29 -10.26 -14.42
C SER A 88 -15.01 -9.57 -14.90
N ASN A 89 -14.75 -8.34 -14.45
CA ASN A 89 -13.59 -7.58 -14.93
C ASN A 89 -12.98 -6.72 -13.82
N MET A 90 -11.66 -6.62 -13.83
CA MET A 90 -10.86 -5.71 -13.02
C MET A 90 -9.94 -4.91 -13.93
N ASN A 91 -10.05 -3.58 -13.90
CA ASN A 91 -9.12 -2.68 -14.57
C ASN A 91 -8.28 -1.95 -13.52
N ILE A 92 -6.96 -2.04 -13.67
CA ILE A 92 -5.99 -1.44 -12.75
C ILE A 92 -5.30 -0.28 -13.46
N THR A 93 -5.31 0.91 -12.86
CA THR A 93 -4.70 2.13 -13.42
C THR A 93 -3.84 2.84 -12.37
N ASP A 94 -2.93 3.71 -12.78
CA ASP A 94 -2.15 4.53 -11.83
C ASP A 94 -3.04 5.54 -11.08
N ILE A 95 -2.66 5.82 -9.84
CA ILE A 95 -3.11 6.99 -9.07
C ILE A 95 -2.03 8.06 -9.18
N GLN A 96 -2.42 9.34 -9.23
CA GLN A 96 -1.49 10.45 -9.13
C GLN A 96 -1.24 10.83 -7.66
N PRO A 97 -0.04 11.32 -7.29
CA PRO A 97 0.21 11.85 -5.96
C PRO A 97 -0.83 12.92 -5.60
N LYS A 98 -1.39 12.84 -4.39
CA LYS A 98 -2.51 13.68 -3.95
C LYS A 98 -2.09 14.78 -2.98
N TYR A 99 -1.06 14.51 -2.17
CA TYR A 99 -0.63 15.40 -1.10
C TYR A 99 0.65 16.11 -1.49
N LYS A 100 0.76 17.37 -1.10
CA LYS A 100 1.94 18.21 -1.33
C LYS A 100 2.36 18.83 0.00
N TYR A 101 3.63 18.72 0.33
CA TYR A 101 4.21 19.28 1.54
C TYR A 101 5.40 20.18 1.21
N THR A 102 5.53 21.28 1.94
CA THR A 102 6.79 22.02 2.04
C THR A 102 7.55 21.48 3.24
N VAL A 103 8.78 21.03 3.03
CA VAL A 103 9.69 20.55 4.07
C VAL A 103 10.73 21.63 4.34
N ARG A 104 10.81 22.10 5.59
CA ARG A 104 11.85 22.98 6.10
C ARG A 104 12.83 22.16 6.91
N ASN A 105 14.07 22.09 6.46
CA ASN A 105 15.08 21.22 7.06
C ASN A 105 16.37 22.00 7.33
N ASN A 106 16.90 21.93 8.55
CA ASN A 106 18.21 22.50 8.89
C ASN A 106 19.32 21.45 9.06
N ILE A 107 19.04 20.17 8.77
CA ILE A 107 19.96 19.04 8.92
C ILE A 107 20.44 18.56 7.54
N SER A 108 21.75 18.57 7.28
CA SER A 108 22.28 18.07 6.01
C SER A 108 22.21 16.54 5.88
N GLY A 109 22.17 16.02 4.65
CA GLY A 109 22.23 14.56 4.41
C GLY A 109 21.00 13.78 4.88
N LEU A 110 19.86 14.46 5.07
CA LEU A 110 18.63 13.83 5.52
C LEU A 110 17.90 13.12 4.37
N LYS A 111 17.39 11.92 4.64
CA LYS A 111 16.54 11.15 3.73
C LYS A 111 15.25 10.73 4.43
N PHE A 112 14.12 10.91 3.75
CA PHE A 112 12.87 10.27 4.13
C PHE A 112 12.83 8.89 3.49
N TYR A 113 12.76 7.84 4.31
CA TYR A 113 12.71 6.46 3.83
C TYR A 113 11.26 5.95 3.89
N ASP A 114 10.84 5.23 2.87
CA ASP A 114 9.44 4.81 2.71
C ASP A 114 9.21 3.34 3.11
N ALA A 115 10.27 2.54 3.20
CA ALA A 115 10.18 1.11 3.48
C ALA A 115 9.12 0.39 2.62
N LYS A 116 9.01 0.78 1.33
CA LYS A 116 8.03 0.28 0.35
C LYS A 116 6.56 0.56 0.69
N LYS A 117 6.27 1.51 1.59
CA LYS A 117 4.89 1.90 1.91
C LYS A 117 4.25 2.76 0.82
N SER A 118 5.03 3.23 -0.17
CA SER A 118 4.55 4.09 -1.26
C SER A 118 3.88 5.36 -0.74
N ILE A 119 4.55 6.05 0.18
CA ILE A 119 4.18 7.37 0.70
C ILE A 119 4.72 8.45 -0.24
N TYR A 120 6.00 8.40 -0.62
CA TYR A 120 6.66 9.51 -1.32
C TYR A 120 6.63 9.34 -2.84
N SER A 121 6.68 10.48 -3.53
CA SER A 121 6.72 10.53 -4.99
C SER A 121 7.94 11.32 -5.49
N ALA A 122 8.62 10.76 -6.48
CA ALA A 122 9.61 11.45 -7.30
C ALA A 122 9.16 11.39 -8.76
N LEU A 123 9.04 12.56 -9.42
CA LEU A 123 8.54 12.66 -10.80
C LEU A 123 7.21 11.91 -11.03
N ASN A 124 6.27 12.04 -10.07
CA ASN A 124 4.97 11.38 -10.08
C ASN A 124 5.00 9.85 -10.06
N LYS A 125 6.09 9.26 -9.57
CA LYS A 125 6.25 7.81 -9.36
C LYS A 125 6.60 7.53 -7.90
N PRO A 126 6.16 6.40 -7.32
CA PRO A 126 6.56 6.02 -5.97
C PRO A 126 8.08 5.86 -5.88
N THR A 127 8.65 6.29 -4.75
CA THR A 127 10.09 6.17 -4.47
C THR A 127 10.31 5.62 -3.07
N ASP A 128 11.29 4.73 -2.92
CA ASP A 128 11.65 4.13 -1.63
C ASP A 128 12.35 5.12 -0.68
N ALA A 129 12.89 6.21 -1.23
CA ALA A 129 13.52 7.26 -0.47
C ALA A 129 13.44 8.61 -1.18
N LEU A 130 13.47 9.69 -0.39
CA LEU A 130 13.57 11.05 -0.87
C LEU A 130 14.70 11.77 -0.12
N THR A 131 15.64 12.37 -0.86
CA THR A 131 16.68 13.20 -0.25
C THR A 131 16.08 14.57 0.06
N ILE A 132 16.26 15.02 1.30
CA ILE A 132 15.77 16.30 1.80
C ILE A 132 16.98 17.22 2.03
N PRO A 133 17.23 18.19 1.14
CA PRO A 133 18.32 19.14 1.31
C PRO A 133 18.00 20.09 2.49
N THR A 134 19.02 20.82 2.94
CA THR A 134 18.82 21.94 3.86
C THR A 134 18.08 23.08 3.16
N GLY A 135 17.22 23.79 3.89
CA GLY A 135 16.38 24.86 3.36
C GLY A 135 14.93 24.41 3.20
N GLU A 136 14.24 24.97 2.20
CA GLU A 136 12.86 24.60 1.86
C GLU A 136 12.82 23.74 0.60
N GLN A 137 12.06 22.65 0.63
CA GLN A 137 11.81 21.80 -0.53
C GLN A 137 10.35 21.37 -0.57
N GLU A 138 9.74 21.40 -1.76
CA GLU A 138 8.43 20.79 -1.96
C GLU A 138 8.55 19.29 -2.26
N ILE A 139 7.67 18.50 -1.66
CA ILE A 139 7.59 17.05 -1.86
C ILE A 139 6.14 16.66 -2.18
N ASN A 140 5.98 15.66 -3.06
CA ASN A 140 4.68 15.10 -3.40
C ASN A 140 4.53 13.71 -2.77
N CYS A 141 3.32 13.37 -2.34
CA CYS A 141 3.03 12.14 -1.62
C CYS A 141 1.71 11.51 -2.07
N TYR A 142 1.66 10.18 -2.04
CA TYR A 142 0.44 9.39 -2.26
C TYR A 142 -0.41 9.28 -0.99
N GLN A 143 0.23 9.40 0.18
CA GLN A 143 -0.39 9.25 1.50
C GLN A 143 -0.09 10.47 2.39
N LEU A 144 -0.92 10.67 3.41
CA LEU A 144 -0.65 11.65 4.45
C LEU A 144 0.59 11.24 5.25
N ILE A 145 1.47 12.21 5.52
CA ILE A 145 2.63 12.01 6.38
C ILE A 145 2.19 12.20 7.84
N ASP A 146 2.54 11.24 8.67
CA ASP A 146 2.34 11.25 10.12
C ASP A 146 3.68 10.95 10.81
N ILE A 147 3.90 11.47 12.01
CA ILE A 147 5.15 11.23 12.75
C ILE A 147 5.43 9.73 12.95
N SER A 148 4.37 8.93 13.11
CA SER A 148 4.45 7.48 13.30
C SER A 148 4.93 6.75 12.03
N ASN A 149 4.57 7.24 10.85
CA ASN A 149 4.95 6.65 9.57
C ASN A 149 6.26 7.23 9.00
N LEU A 150 6.72 8.38 9.52
CA LEU A 150 7.98 8.99 9.16
C LEU A 150 9.17 8.11 9.58
N ILE A 151 10.08 7.91 8.63
CA ILE A 151 11.36 7.24 8.86
C ILE A 151 12.45 8.18 8.35
N LEU A 152 13.12 8.84 9.28
CA LEU A 152 14.32 9.60 8.98
C LEU A 152 15.52 8.66 8.92
N LYS A 153 16.28 8.73 7.83
CA LYS A 153 17.62 8.17 7.73
C LYS A 153 18.59 9.31 7.45
N SER A 154 19.76 9.24 8.06
CA SER A 154 20.91 10.05 7.70
C SER A 154 22.03 9.14 7.21
N ASP A 155 23.03 9.73 6.57
CA ASP A 155 24.31 9.06 6.37
C ASP A 155 25.00 8.82 7.75
N GLU A 156 26.12 8.09 7.76
CA GLU A 156 26.82 7.72 9.01
C GLU A 156 27.21 8.94 9.86
N ASN A 157 27.50 10.06 9.18
CA ASN A 157 27.80 11.35 9.77
C ASN A 157 26.87 12.43 9.19
N ILE A 158 26.33 13.27 10.06
CA ILE A 158 25.40 14.35 9.75
C ILE A 158 26.03 15.69 10.10
N ASN A 159 25.95 16.69 9.22
CA ASN A 159 26.39 18.05 9.53
C ASN A 159 25.19 18.94 9.88
N ILE A 160 25.28 19.60 11.03
CA ILE A 160 24.30 20.55 11.54
C ILE A 160 25.06 21.81 11.94
N SER A 161 24.81 22.92 11.25
CA SER A 161 25.43 24.22 11.52
C SER A 161 26.97 24.16 11.66
N GLY A 162 27.63 23.37 10.81
CA GLY A 162 29.09 23.21 10.79
C GLY A 162 29.66 22.19 11.78
N LYS A 163 28.81 21.51 12.57
CA LYS A 163 29.22 20.46 13.50
C LYS A 163 28.79 19.08 12.99
N THR A 164 29.68 18.09 13.14
CA THR A 164 29.41 16.71 12.74
C THR A 164 28.85 15.90 13.91
N TYR A 165 27.79 15.15 13.63
CA TYR A 165 27.13 14.24 14.56
C TYR A 165 27.08 12.82 13.95
N PRO A 166 27.10 11.75 14.76
CA PRO A 166 26.72 10.41 14.33
C PRO A 166 25.27 10.36 13.84
N LYS A 167 24.92 9.28 13.14
CA LYS A 167 23.60 9.03 12.54
C LYS A 167 22.41 9.31 13.47
N ILE A 168 21.28 9.67 12.87
CA ILE A 168 19.99 9.87 13.57
C ILE A 168 19.48 8.54 14.11
N GLU A 169 19.05 8.55 15.37
CA GLU A 169 18.42 7.40 16.02
C GLU A 169 16.94 7.67 16.27
N LYS A 170 16.10 6.66 16.03
CA LYS A 170 14.66 6.69 16.38
C LYS A 170 14.47 5.95 17.69
N MET A 171 13.90 6.61 18.69
CA MET A 171 13.54 6.00 19.98
C MET A 171 12.05 6.26 20.21
N GLY A 172 11.23 5.22 20.09
CA GLY A 172 9.76 5.38 20.06
C GLY A 172 9.31 6.21 18.86
N ASN A 173 8.58 7.30 19.13
CA ASN A 173 8.09 8.24 18.11
C ASN A 173 9.00 9.45 17.88
N ASP A 174 10.09 9.54 18.63
CA ASP A 174 11.00 10.68 18.61
C ASP A 174 12.32 10.33 17.92
N PHE A 175 12.99 11.37 17.41
CA PHE A 175 14.26 11.26 16.71
C PHE A 175 15.33 12.03 17.48
N TYR A 176 16.54 11.49 17.51
CA TYR A 176 17.64 12.01 18.31
C TYR A 176 18.95 12.04 17.54
N ILE A 177 19.78 13.03 17.88
CA ILE A 177 21.21 13.06 17.53
C ILE A 177 22.02 12.89 18.81
N ASN A 178 23.06 12.07 18.73
CA ASN A 178 23.96 11.82 19.85
C ASN A 178 25.27 12.59 19.65
N LYS A 179 25.92 12.99 20.73
CA LYS A 179 27.25 13.61 20.70
C LYS A 179 28.06 13.14 21.89
N ASN A 180 29.28 12.64 21.64
CA ASN A 180 30.20 12.35 22.73
C ASN A 180 30.97 13.63 23.09
N ILE A 181 30.89 14.05 24.36
CA ILE A 181 31.68 15.15 24.91
C ILE A 181 32.41 14.61 26.14
N SER A 182 33.74 14.53 26.06
CA SER A 182 34.61 14.10 27.15
C SER A 182 34.21 12.75 27.78
N GLY A 183 33.80 11.79 26.95
CA GLY A 183 33.37 10.45 27.41
C GLY A 183 31.90 10.37 27.84
N LYS A 184 31.18 11.50 27.89
CA LYS A 184 29.74 11.54 28.18
C LYS A 184 28.93 11.65 26.90
N LEU A 185 27.95 10.75 26.74
CA LEU A 185 26.98 10.84 25.65
C LEU A 185 25.94 11.92 25.98
N ILE A 186 25.81 12.90 25.09
CA ILE A 186 24.75 13.90 25.10
C ILE A 186 23.78 13.57 23.97
N THR A 187 22.51 13.39 24.33
CA THR A 187 21.45 13.05 23.38
C THR A 187 20.51 14.23 23.25
N ASN A 188 20.35 14.72 22.02
CA ASN A 188 19.55 15.87 21.69
C ASN A 188 18.38 15.45 20.81
N LYS A 189 17.16 15.82 21.20
CA LYS A 189 15.95 15.52 20.43
C LYS A 189 15.88 16.43 19.20
N ILE A 190 15.60 15.84 18.04
CA ILE A 190 15.23 16.57 16.82
C ILE A 190 13.76 16.97 16.93
N GLU A 191 13.48 18.25 16.79
CA GLU A 191 12.10 18.74 16.71
C GLU A 191 11.53 18.48 15.32
N ILE A 192 10.42 17.74 15.27
CA ILE A 192 9.65 17.54 14.05
C ILE A 192 8.23 18.03 14.30
N LYS A 193 7.78 18.96 13.47
CA LYS A 193 6.41 19.49 13.50
C LYS A 193 5.76 19.28 12.14
N ILE A 194 4.62 18.61 12.12
CA ILE A 194 3.81 18.41 10.92
C ILE A 194 2.52 19.22 11.12
N GLN A 195 2.33 20.24 10.29
CA GLN A 195 1.18 21.15 10.37
C GLN A 195 0.59 21.38 8.98
N LYS A 196 -0.60 20.84 8.73
CA LYS A 196 -1.26 20.88 7.42
C LYS A 196 -0.30 20.35 6.33
N ASN A 197 0.24 21.25 5.50
CA ASN A 197 1.13 20.96 4.38
C ASN A 197 2.59 21.37 4.67
N LEU A 198 2.93 21.66 5.92
CA LEU A 198 4.27 22.06 6.33
C LEU A 198 4.89 21.01 7.25
N ILE A 199 6.11 20.59 6.93
CA ILE A 199 6.94 19.73 7.79
C ILE A 199 8.17 20.56 8.18
N ILE A 200 8.38 20.74 9.47
CA ILE A 200 9.55 21.42 10.01
C ILE A 200 10.42 20.38 10.71
N ILE A 201 11.69 20.32 10.33
CA ILE A 201 12.72 19.49 10.95
C ILE A 201 13.82 20.41 11.42
N ALA A 202 13.92 20.55 12.73
CA ALA A 202 14.88 21.41 13.39
C ALA A 202 15.73 20.60 14.37
N SER A 203 17.04 20.69 14.24
CA SER A 203 17.92 20.37 15.37
C SER A 203 17.80 21.44 16.46
N PRO A 204 18.12 21.08 17.72
CA PRO A 204 18.39 22.05 18.77
C PRO A 204 19.70 22.80 18.53
#